data_AF-A0A8T6SDN9-F1
#
_entry.id   AF-A0A8T6SDN9-F1
#
_cell.length_a   1.000
_cell.length_b   1.000
_cell.length_c   1.000
_cell.angle_alpha   90.00
_cell.angle_beta   90.00
_cell.angle_gamma   90.00
#
_symmetry.space_group_name_H-M   'P 1'
#
loop_
_entity.id
_entity.type
_entity.pdbx_description
1 polymer ?
#
loop_
_entity_poly.entity_id
_entity_poly.type
_entity_poly.pdbx_seq_one_letter_code
_entity_poly.pdbx_strand_id
1 'polypeptide(L)'
;MLYSILKKCGLTTPIGEKIGKITDLLVDTRGTPWTVKKITLKTRRILGKGFAYPIDQVEKVNKTQKNVRVTGYVEPEPPPTLSKVEMMFLGDLTKKNVVTEDGEKIGKIYNFDVSTVTKPWTVEKVLIKTGIKKRRLRISVDRVKTIEKNVMIKPE
;
A
#
# COMPACT_ATOMS: atom_id res chain seq x y z
N MET A 1 0.05 3.58 -10.05
CA MET A 1 0.85 4.65 -9.40
C MET A 1 1.68 4.00 -8.31
N LEU A 2 2.97 4.30 -8.23
CA LEU A 2 3.82 3.65 -7.23
C LEU A 2 3.42 4.06 -5.81
N TYR A 3 3.31 3.08 -4.91
CA TYR A 3 3.07 3.29 -3.48
C TYR A 3 4.04 4.31 -2.87
N SER A 4 5.33 4.25 -3.23
CA SER A 4 6.32 5.24 -2.78
C SER A 4 6.02 6.69 -3.20
N ILE A 5 5.29 6.91 -4.30
CA ILE A 5 4.86 8.24 -4.75
C ILE A 5 3.59 8.64 -3.99
N LEU A 6 2.68 7.70 -3.74
CA LEU A 6 1.51 7.94 -2.89
C LEU A 6 1.91 8.39 -1.48
N LYS A 7 2.92 7.75 -0.85
CA LYS A 7 3.49 8.21 0.44
C LYS A 7 4.04 9.63 0.41
N LYS A 8 4.33 10.20 -0.76
CA LYS A 8 4.78 11.59 -0.89
C LYS A 8 3.61 12.56 -0.99
N CYS A 9 2.38 12.07 -1.18
CA CYS A 9 1.22 12.91 -1.34
C CYS A 9 0.72 13.44 0.01
N GLY A 10 0.25 14.69 0.00
CA GLY A 10 -0.52 15.27 1.10
C GLY A 10 -1.98 14.86 1.01
N LEU A 11 -2.63 14.69 2.16
CA LEU A 11 -4.10 14.63 2.22
C LEU A 11 -4.66 16.03 2.38
N THR A 12 -5.69 16.36 1.60
CA THR A 12 -6.36 17.67 1.62
C THR A 12 -7.87 17.53 1.72
N THR A 13 -8.51 18.50 2.37
CA THR A 13 -9.98 18.66 2.38
C THR A 13 -10.48 19.21 1.03
N PRO A 14 -11.80 19.27 0.79
CA PRO A 14 -12.37 19.88 -0.42
C PRO A 14 -12.00 21.35 -0.62
N ILE A 15 -11.80 22.10 0.47
CA ILE A 15 -11.37 23.51 0.45
C ILE A 15 -9.85 23.68 0.30
N GLY A 16 -9.11 22.58 0.10
CA GLY A 16 -7.65 22.62 -0.13
C GLY A 16 -6.81 22.69 1.15
N GLU A 17 -7.41 22.62 2.34
CA GLU A 17 -6.66 22.60 3.59
C GLU A 17 -5.90 21.27 3.72
N LYS A 18 -4.61 21.35 4.07
CA LYS A 18 -3.77 20.17 4.25
C LYS A 18 -3.98 19.54 5.63
N ILE A 19 -4.41 18.29 5.64
CA ILE A 19 -4.63 17.48 6.85
C ILE A 19 -3.32 16.86 7.32
N GLY A 20 -2.56 16.26 6.40
CA GLY A 20 -1.37 15.49 6.73
C GLY A 20 -0.68 14.88 5.52
N LYS A 21 0.15 13.87 5.77
CA LYS A 21 0.88 13.13 4.73
C LYS A 21 0.58 11.63 4.85
N ILE A 22 0.39 10.97 3.71
CA ILE A 22 0.18 9.52 3.67
C ILE A 22 1.38 8.80 4.28
N THR A 23 1.12 7.95 5.25
CA THR A 23 2.12 7.10 5.90
C THR A 23 2.08 5.68 5.37
N ASP A 24 0.89 5.10 5.19
CA ASP A 24 0.72 3.76 4.65
C ASP A 24 -0.65 3.55 4.00
N LEU A 25 -0.83 2.39 3.39
CA LEU A 25 -2.09 1.89 2.86
C LEU A 25 -2.39 0.55 3.51
N LEU A 26 -3.59 0.41 4.07
CA LEU A 26 -4.12 -0.88 4.52
C LEU A 26 -4.83 -1.55 3.35
N VAL A 27 -4.43 -2.78 3.03
CA VAL A 27 -4.97 -3.55 1.91
C VAL A 27 -5.60 -4.85 2.39
N ASP A 28 -6.70 -5.24 1.74
CA ASP A 28 -7.27 -6.59 1.83
C ASP A 28 -6.57 -7.48 0.82
N THR A 29 -5.86 -8.49 1.32
CA THR A 29 -5.01 -9.40 0.57
C THR A 29 -5.69 -10.71 0.18
N ARG A 30 -6.98 -10.90 0.55
CA ARG A 30 -7.73 -12.15 0.25
C ARG A 30 -8.15 -12.28 -1.21
N GLY A 31 -8.44 -11.16 -1.87
CA GLY A 31 -8.90 -11.10 -3.26
C GLY A 31 -7.79 -10.78 -4.24
N THR A 32 -7.99 -11.09 -5.53
CA THR A 32 -7.10 -10.63 -6.61
C THR A 32 -7.91 -9.77 -7.58
N PRO A 33 -7.54 -8.48 -7.78
CA PRO A 33 -6.42 -7.76 -7.18
C PRO A 33 -6.64 -7.44 -5.69
N TRP A 34 -5.56 -7.15 -4.95
CA TRP A 34 -5.70 -6.66 -3.57
C TRP A 34 -6.37 -5.28 -3.58
N THR A 35 -7.28 -5.04 -2.63
CA THR A 35 -8.03 -3.78 -2.55
C THR A 35 -7.51 -2.93 -1.40
N VAL A 36 -7.23 -1.66 -1.64
CA VAL A 36 -6.90 -0.71 -0.57
C VAL A 36 -8.20 -0.39 0.17
N LYS A 37 -8.19 -0.58 1.49
CA LYS A 37 -9.35 -0.30 2.35
C LYS A 37 -9.23 1.03 3.05
N LYS A 38 -8.01 1.40 3.47
CA LYS A 38 -7.75 2.65 4.20
C LYS A 38 -6.43 3.29 3.80
N ILE A 39 -6.39 4.62 3.83
CA ILE A 39 -5.16 5.42 3.76
C ILE A 39 -4.82 5.87 5.18
N THR A 40 -3.62 5.53 5.68
CA THR A 40 -3.17 6.06 6.96
C THR A 40 -2.32 7.31 6.78
N LEU A 41 -2.39 8.19 7.78
CA LEU A 41 -1.65 9.43 7.81
C LEU A 41 -1.21 9.76 9.23
N LYS A 42 -0.19 10.62 9.30
CA LYS A 42 0.15 11.37 10.51
C LYS A 42 -0.18 12.84 10.29
N THR A 43 -0.89 13.42 11.25
CA THR A 43 -1.15 14.86 11.28
C THR A 43 0.01 15.58 11.95
N ARG A 44 0.26 16.84 11.55
CA ARG A 44 1.32 17.65 12.18
C ARG A 44 0.92 18.20 13.56
N ARG A 45 -0.38 18.35 13.80
CA ARG A 45 -0.93 18.96 15.02
C ARG A 45 -0.98 17.99 16.21
N ILE A 46 -1.10 16.69 15.97
CA ILE A 46 -1.26 15.69 17.04
C ILE A 46 -0.07 14.73 16.94
N LEU A 47 1.03 15.09 17.61
CA LEU A 47 2.19 14.19 17.73
C LEU A 47 1.74 12.88 18.38
N GLY A 48 1.90 11.77 17.65
CA GLY A 48 1.79 10.41 18.20
C GLY A 48 0.52 9.63 17.86
N LYS A 49 -0.59 10.28 17.49
CA LYS A 49 -1.81 9.56 17.07
C LYS A 49 -1.86 9.44 15.55
N GLY A 50 -1.77 8.21 15.06
CA GLY A 50 -2.04 7.89 13.66
C GLY A 50 -3.52 7.94 13.38
N PHE A 51 -3.85 8.28 12.14
CA PHE A 51 -5.22 8.36 11.65
C PHE A 51 -5.39 7.57 10.37
N ALA A 52 -6.62 7.24 10.02
CA ALA A 52 -6.97 6.57 8.79
C ALA A 52 -8.21 7.18 8.12
N TYR A 53 -8.22 7.21 6.80
CA TYR A 53 -9.41 7.48 5.99
C TYR A 53 -9.82 6.20 5.28
N PRO A 54 -11.10 5.79 5.38
CA PRO A 54 -11.72 4.84 4.47
C PRO A 54 -11.52 5.23 3.00
N ILE A 55 -11.41 4.23 2.13
CA ILE A 55 -11.07 4.49 0.71
C ILE A 55 -12.23 5.09 -0.09
N ASP A 56 -13.45 4.82 0.31
CA ASP A 56 -14.69 5.39 -0.23
C ASP A 56 -14.82 6.90 0.03
N GLN A 57 -14.11 7.41 1.03
CA GLN A 57 -13.98 8.83 1.33
C GLN A 57 -12.94 9.56 0.43
N VAL A 58 -12.29 8.86 -0.49
CA VAL A 58 -11.24 9.44 -1.34
C VAL A 58 -11.82 9.84 -2.69
N GLU A 59 -11.98 11.14 -2.90
CA GLU A 59 -12.64 11.66 -4.09
C GLU A 59 -11.71 11.81 -5.29
N LYS A 60 -10.45 12.20 -5.07
CA LYS A 60 -9.53 12.52 -6.18
C LYS A 60 -8.07 12.34 -5.79
N VAL A 61 -7.28 11.81 -6.73
CA VAL A 61 -5.82 11.78 -6.65
C VAL A 61 -5.25 12.71 -7.71
N ASN A 62 -4.59 13.80 -7.30
CA ASN A 62 -3.85 14.65 -8.22
C ASN A 62 -2.37 14.25 -8.23
N LYS A 63 -1.95 13.56 -9.30
CA LYS A 63 -0.57 13.08 -9.46
C LYS A 63 0.43 14.24 -9.62
N THR A 64 0.05 15.31 -10.30
CA THR A 64 0.89 16.49 -10.57
C THR A 64 1.14 17.27 -9.29
N GLN A 65 0.07 17.61 -8.56
CA GLN A 65 0.16 18.35 -7.30
C GLN A 65 0.55 17.48 -6.10
N LYS A 66 0.66 16.15 -6.28
CA LYS A 66 0.93 15.17 -5.23
C LYS A 66 0.00 15.37 -4.03
N ASN A 67 -1.31 15.41 -4.30
CA ASN A 67 -2.32 15.47 -3.26
C ASN A 67 -3.41 14.43 -3.49
N VAL A 68 -4.06 14.06 -2.39
CA VAL A 68 -5.22 13.18 -2.35
C VAL A 68 -6.32 13.93 -1.61
N ARG A 69 -7.43 14.20 -2.31
CA ARG A 69 -8.60 14.88 -1.75
C ARG A 69 -9.49 13.86 -1.08
N VAL A 70 -9.87 14.12 0.17
CA VAL A 70 -10.74 13.27 0.96
C VAL A 70 -11.92 14.07 1.52
N THR A 71 -13.03 13.39 1.76
CA THR A 71 -14.23 13.91 2.42
C THR A 71 -14.60 13.06 3.64
N GLY A 72 -15.48 13.55 4.50
CA GLY A 72 -15.96 12.79 5.65
C GLY A 72 -15.02 12.81 6.85
N TYR A 73 -15.07 11.74 7.64
CA TYR A 73 -14.51 11.69 8.98
C TYR A 73 -13.27 10.82 9.06
N VAL A 74 -12.32 11.29 9.84
CA VAL A 74 -11.10 10.54 10.15
C VAL A 74 -11.37 9.48 11.21
N GLU A 75 -10.81 8.29 11.01
CA GLU A 75 -10.81 7.21 12.00
C GLU A 75 -9.44 7.12 12.70
N PRO A 76 -9.36 6.52 13.91
CA PRO A 76 -8.08 6.12 14.48
C PRO A 76 -7.31 5.19 13.53
N GLU A 77 -5.99 5.32 13.45
CA GLU A 77 -5.17 4.35 12.72
C GLU A 77 -5.39 2.94 13.29
N PRO A 78 -5.66 1.94 12.44
CA PRO A 78 -5.79 0.56 12.88
C PRO A 78 -4.54 0.11 13.64
N PRO A 79 -4.69 -0.68 14.72
CA PRO A 79 -3.55 -1.15 15.48
C PRO A 79 -2.62 -2.00 14.58
N PRO A 80 -1.30 -1.98 14.80
CA PRO A 80 -0.36 -2.81 14.02
C PRO A 80 -0.68 -4.31 14.07
N THR A 81 -1.36 -4.77 15.11
CA THR A 81 -1.83 -6.15 15.27
C THR A 81 -2.91 -6.55 14.26
N LEU A 82 -3.52 -5.58 13.56
CA LEU A 82 -4.45 -5.85 12.46
C LEU A 82 -3.74 -6.41 11.23
N SER A 83 -2.41 -6.34 11.13
CA SER A 83 -1.59 -7.01 10.11
C SER A 83 -1.66 -8.55 10.25
N LYS A 84 -2.87 -9.10 10.09
CA LYS A 84 -3.19 -10.53 9.94
C LYS A 84 -3.17 -10.86 8.44
N VAL A 85 -3.13 -12.14 8.09
CA VAL A 85 -2.99 -12.65 6.70
C VAL A 85 -3.94 -11.98 5.69
N GLU A 86 -5.09 -11.50 6.16
CA GLU A 86 -6.17 -10.93 5.33
C GLU A 86 -6.09 -9.41 5.13
N MET A 87 -5.51 -8.67 6.08
CA MET A 87 -5.47 -7.20 6.07
C MET A 87 -4.07 -6.75 6.43
N MET A 88 -3.35 -6.14 5.49
CA MET A 88 -1.94 -5.77 5.71
C MET A 88 -1.63 -4.34 5.34
N PHE A 89 -0.74 -3.72 6.10
CA PHE A 89 -0.08 -2.51 5.64
C PHE A 89 0.93 -2.85 4.54
N LEU A 90 0.91 -2.10 3.44
CA LEU A 90 1.89 -2.28 2.37
C LEU A 90 3.33 -2.08 2.90
N GLY A 91 3.53 -1.18 3.86
CA GLY A 91 4.82 -1.01 4.53
C GLY A 91 5.31 -2.28 5.24
N ASP A 92 4.43 -3.08 5.84
CA ASP A 92 4.79 -4.34 6.49
C ASP A 92 5.19 -5.42 5.48
N LEU A 93 4.51 -5.47 4.33
CA LEU A 93 4.88 -6.36 3.23
C LEU A 93 6.30 -6.08 2.71
N THR A 94 6.75 -4.82 2.70
CA THR A 94 8.13 -4.48 2.29
C THR A 94 9.22 -5.04 3.19
N LYS A 95 8.87 -5.44 4.43
CA LYS A 95 9.82 -6.03 5.40
C LYS A 95 10.02 -7.53 5.16
N LYS A 96 9.10 -8.21 4.47
CA LYS A 96 9.12 -9.66 4.20
C LYS A 96 10.06 -10.00 3.04
N ASN A 97 10.62 -11.22 3.04
CA ASN A 97 11.31 -11.74 1.86
C ASN A 97 10.28 -12.28 0.86
N VAL A 98 10.66 -12.31 -0.41
CA VAL A 98 9.91 -12.99 -1.47
C VAL A 98 10.62 -14.30 -1.82
N VAL A 99 9.86 -15.39 -1.85
CA VAL A 99 10.35 -16.74 -2.13
C VAL A 99 9.51 -17.40 -3.24
N THR A 100 10.10 -18.34 -3.97
CA THR A 100 9.36 -19.27 -4.85
C THR A 100 8.57 -20.29 -4.01
N GLU A 101 7.73 -21.10 -4.66
CA GLU A 101 7.03 -22.21 -4.00
C GLU A 101 8.01 -23.24 -3.39
N ASP A 102 9.15 -23.47 -4.03
CA ASP A 102 10.21 -24.37 -3.55
C ASP A 102 11.05 -23.75 -2.40
N GLY A 103 10.69 -22.55 -1.95
CA GLY A 103 11.37 -21.85 -0.85
C GLY A 103 12.63 -21.08 -1.27
N GLU A 104 12.96 -21.03 -2.56
CA GLU A 104 14.13 -20.27 -3.04
C GLU A 104 13.90 -18.77 -2.85
N LYS A 105 14.88 -18.08 -2.26
CA LYS A 105 14.78 -16.64 -2.01
C LYS A 105 15.04 -15.84 -3.28
N ILE A 106 14.02 -15.13 -3.74
CA ILE A 106 14.06 -14.24 -4.91
C ILE A 106 14.62 -12.87 -4.52
N GLY A 107 14.15 -12.31 -3.39
CA GLY A 107 14.52 -10.95 -3.01
C GLY A 107 13.62 -10.31 -1.95
N LYS A 108 13.45 -8.99 -2.05
CA LYS A 108 12.57 -8.20 -1.18
C LYS A 108 11.68 -7.26 -1.98
N ILE A 109 10.47 -7.02 -1.47
CA ILE A 109 9.55 -6.06 -2.06
C ILE A 109 10.07 -4.64 -1.77
N TYR A 110 10.21 -3.82 -2.81
CA TYR A 110 10.60 -2.41 -2.66
C TYR A 110 9.48 -1.44 -3.01
N ASN A 111 8.42 -1.90 -3.69
CA ASN A 111 7.28 -1.05 -4.05
C ASN A 111 6.07 -1.86 -4.47
N PHE A 112 4.97 -1.14 -4.67
CA PHE A 112 3.72 -1.66 -5.23
C PHE A 112 3.21 -0.73 -6.31
N ASP A 113 2.58 -1.28 -7.34
CA ASP A 113 1.79 -0.51 -8.29
C ASP A 113 0.34 -0.48 -7.84
N VAL A 114 -0.14 0.70 -7.48
CA VAL A 114 -1.51 0.95 -7.00
C VAL A 114 -2.27 1.71 -8.07
N SER A 115 -3.27 1.08 -8.66
CA SER A 115 -4.20 1.76 -9.58
C SER A 115 -5.04 2.76 -8.78
N THR A 116 -5.13 4.00 -9.26
CA THR A 116 -5.91 5.09 -8.64
C THR A 116 -6.90 5.72 -9.62
N VAL A 117 -7.09 5.13 -10.81
CA VAL A 117 -7.92 5.70 -11.89
C VAL A 117 -8.83 4.63 -12.52
N THR A 118 -8.25 3.61 -13.14
CA THR A 118 -8.99 2.61 -13.94
C THR A 118 -9.71 1.57 -13.08
N LYS A 119 -9.04 1.05 -12.06
CA LYS A 119 -9.60 0.25 -10.97
C LYS A 119 -9.22 0.94 -9.67
N PRO A 120 -9.94 1.99 -9.26
CA PRO A 120 -9.47 2.88 -8.22
C PRO A 120 -9.18 2.08 -6.96
N TRP A 121 -7.99 2.33 -6.42
CA TRP A 121 -7.53 1.79 -5.15
C TRP A 121 -7.36 0.28 -5.11
N THR A 122 -6.81 -0.29 -6.18
CA THR A 122 -6.38 -1.70 -6.24
C THR A 122 -4.85 -1.80 -6.39
N VAL A 123 -4.24 -2.81 -5.79
CA VAL A 123 -2.83 -3.13 -5.99
C VAL A 123 -2.74 -4.15 -7.11
N GLU A 124 -2.08 -3.78 -8.20
CA GLU A 124 -1.98 -4.64 -9.39
C GLU A 124 -0.68 -5.44 -9.39
N LYS A 125 0.42 -4.82 -8.97
CA LYS A 125 1.75 -5.43 -9.07
C LYS A 125 2.59 -5.26 -7.80
N VAL A 126 3.34 -6.30 -7.49
CA VAL A 126 4.40 -6.32 -6.48
C VAL A 126 5.74 -6.13 -7.17
N LEU A 127 6.53 -5.16 -6.71
CA LEU A 127 7.82 -4.82 -7.32
C LEU A 127 8.95 -5.31 -6.41
N ILE A 128 9.78 -6.19 -6.94
CA ILE A 128 10.77 -6.97 -6.18
C ILE A 128 12.18 -6.59 -6.63
N LYS A 129 13.07 -6.34 -5.66
CA LYS A 129 14.49 -6.16 -5.88
C LYS A 129 15.19 -7.51 -5.69
N THR A 130 15.73 -8.07 -6.76
CA THR A 130 16.47 -9.33 -6.73
C THR A 130 17.92 -9.08 -6.33
N GLY A 131 18.55 -10.03 -5.62
CA GLY A 131 19.96 -9.90 -5.17
C GLY A 131 20.99 -9.78 -6.30
N ILE A 132 20.61 -10.14 -7.52
CA ILE A 132 21.44 -10.02 -8.73
C ILE A 132 21.48 -8.55 -9.16
N LYS A 133 22.68 -7.97 -9.21
CA LYS A 133 22.94 -6.53 -9.43
C LYS A 133 22.02 -5.96 -10.53
N LYS A 134 21.05 -5.14 -10.10
CA LYS A 134 20.13 -4.31 -10.90
C LYS A 134 18.90 -5.00 -11.53
N ARG A 135 18.71 -6.31 -11.39
CA ARG A 135 17.45 -6.94 -11.86
C ARG A 135 16.29 -6.56 -10.93
N ARG A 136 15.14 -6.23 -11.53
CA ARG A 136 13.90 -5.88 -10.84
C ARG A 136 12.79 -6.71 -11.45
N LEU A 137 12.07 -7.43 -10.62
CA LEU A 137 10.89 -8.17 -11.06
C LEU A 137 9.65 -7.35 -10.76
N ARG A 138 8.67 -7.43 -11.66
CA ARG A 138 7.34 -6.88 -11.46
C ARG A 138 6.37 -8.03 -11.70
N ILE A 139 5.77 -8.52 -10.64
CA ILE A 139 4.81 -9.61 -10.73
C ILE A 139 3.42 -9.08 -10.44
N SER A 140 2.41 -9.67 -11.07
CA SER A 140 1.02 -9.40 -10.74
C SER A 140 0.68 -10.02 -9.37
N VAL A 141 -0.27 -9.42 -8.65
CA VAL A 141 -0.68 -9.89 -7.30
C VAL A 141 -1.35 -11.26 -7.32
N ASP A 142 -1.91 -11.68 -8.45
CA ASP A 142 -2.46 -13.03 -8.68
C ASP A 142 -1.42 -14.16 -8.58
N ARG A 143 -0.14 -13.82 -8.77
CA ARG A 143 0.99 -14.74 -8.58
C ARG A 143 1.39 -14.89 -7.12
N VAL A 144 0.88 -14.06 -6.21
CA VAL A 144 1.13 -14.21 -4.78
C VAL A 144 0.24 -15.33 -4.24
N LYS A 145 0.86 -16.39 -3.72
CA LYS A 145 0.16 -17.57 -3.20
C LYS A 145 -0.20 -17.42 -1.73
N THR A 146 0.77 -17.06 -0.90
CA THR A 146 0.59 -16.89 0.54
C THR A 146 1.42 -15.72 1.08
N ILE A 147 0.95 -15.14 2.18
CA ILE A 147 1.64 -14.07 2.90
C ILE A 147 1.71 -14.45 4.37
N GLU A 148 2.81 -15.07 4.76
CA GLU A 148 3.08 -15.48 6.14
C GLU A 148 4.36 -14.79 6.63
N LYS A 149 5.37 -15.54 7.07
CA LYS A 149 6.72 -15.02 7.35
C LYS A 149 7.35 -14.42 6.09
N ASN A 150 7.14 -15.07 4.95
CA ASN A 150 7.57 -14.63 3.63
C ASN A 150 6.36 -14.44 2.70
N VAL A 151 6.57 -13.74 1.60
CA VAL A 151 5.62 -13.67 0.48
C VAL A 151 6.01 -14.76 -0.50
N MET A 152 5.17 -15.78 -0.66
CA MET A 152 5.39 -16.88 -1.60
C MET A 152 4.75 -16.55 -2.94
N ILE A 153 5.46 -16.83 -4.04
CA ILE A 153 4.96 -16.57 -5.39
C ILE A 153 5.00 -17.83 -6.26
N LYS A 154 4.04 -17.93 -7.18
CA LYS A 154 3.99 -18.98 -8.20
C LYS A 154 5.10 -18.77 -9.26
N PRO A 155 5.74 -19.85 -9.75
CA PRO A 155 6.66 -19.77 -10.90
C PRO A 155 5.96 -19.21 -12.16
N GLU A 156 6.76 -18.83 -13.15
CA GLU A 156 6.25 -18.44 -14.49
C GLU A 156 5.78 -19.65 -15.28
#